data_AF-A0A974HMD7-F1
#
_entry.id   AF-A0A974HMD7-F1
#
_cell.length_a   1.000
_cell.length_b   1.000
_cell.length_c   1.000
_cell.angle_alpha   90.00
_cell.angle_beta   90.00
_cell.angle_gamma   90.00
#
_symmetry.space_group_name_H-M   'P 1'
#
loop_
_entity.id
_entity.type
_entity.pdbx_description
1 polymer ?
#
loop_
_entity_poly.entity_id
_entity_poly.type
_entity_poly.pdbx_seq_one_letter_code
_entity_poly.pdbx_strand_id
1 'polypeptide(L)'
;MDSSLQITVILLTICSLHVSAYPSGKVEASCNTMVPGHGVAAQTSASPYTLDVSSTTYEDEQSITVTLRNTSLVPPFKGFMIQARAVGDGNNIALGTFTVSNSAAQTLQCSTANSAVSHTSAAEKTAIQVTWMGPNANTSAYEIRATVVQSRNIFWINVRSSNIKFTGSGGFRLLAPALSQLLLGASALILMLLIV
;
A
#
# COMPACT_ATOMS: atom_id res chain seq x y z
N MET A 1 13.44 -13.11 -53.97
CA MET A 1 13.94 -12.85 -52.60
C MET A 1 14.55 -14.13 -52.11
N ASP A 2 15.85 -14.15 -51.88
CA ASP A 2 16.64 -15.34 -51.57
C ASP A 2 16.09 -16.07 -50.33
N SER A 3 15.88 -17.38 -50.42
CA SER A 3 15.42 -18.23 -49.31
C SER A 3 16.35 -18.13 -48.09
N SER A 4 17.63 -17.86 -48.33
CA SER A 4 18.65 -17.62 -47.30
C SER A 4 18.41 -16.30 -46.55
N LEU A 5 17.88 -15.28 -47.25
CA LEU A 5 17.52 -13.99 -46.66
C LEU A 5 16.28 -14.12 -45.77
N GLN A 6 15.30 -14.93 -46.17
CA GLN A 6 14.10 -15.18 -45.35
C GLN A 6 14.43 -15.93 -44.06
N ILE A 7 15.27 -16.97 -44.12
CA ILE A 7 15.68 -17.74 -42.93
C ILE A 7 16.47 -16.84 -41.96
N THR A 8 17.33 -15.97 -42.48
CA THR A 8 18.11 -15.03 -41.67
C THR A 8 17.21 -14.00 -40.97
N VAL A 9 16.20 -13.46 -41.67
CA VAL A 9 15.22 -12.52 -41.08
C VAL A 9 14.35 -13.20 -40.02
N ILE A 10 13.97 -14.46 -40.21
CA ILE A 10 13.19 -15.24 -39.23
C ILE A 10 14.02 -15.57 -37.97
N LEU A 11 15.28 -15.97 -38.12
CA LEU A 11 16.18 -16.21 -36.98
C LEU A 11 16.49 -14.93 -36.18
N LEU A 12 16.68 -13.79 -36.85
CA LEU A 12 16.88 -12.49 -36.19
C LEU A 12 15.62 -12.00 -35.46
N THR A 13 14.43 -12.25 -36.01
CA THR A 13 13.15 -11.89 -35.35
C THR A 13 12.84 -12.81 -34.17
N ILE A 14 13.21 -14.09 -34.21
CA ILE A 14 13.03 -15.03 -33.09
C ILE A 14 14.06 -14.77 -31.97
N CYS A 15 15.31 -14.40 -32.29
CA CYS A 15 16.32 -14.02 -31.30
C CYS A 15 16.06 -12.65 -30.63
N SER A 16 15.15 -11.84 -31.19
CA SER A 16 14.78 -10.53 -30.64
C SER A 16 13.69 -10.60 -29.56
N LEU A 17 13.34 -11.80 -29.09
CA LEU A 17 12.63 -11.98 -27.81
C LEU A 17 13.59 -11.63 -26.65
N HIS A 18 13.99 -10.36 -26.59
CA HIS A 18 14.50 -9.77 -25.37
C HIS A 18 13.43 -10.00 -24.32
N VAL A 19 13.70 -10.92 -23.40
CA VAL A 19 12.97 -10.99 -22.14
C VAL A 19 13.27 -9.66 -21.48
N SER A 20 12.36 -8.70 -21.65
CA SER A 20 12.38 -7.45 -20.93
C SER A 20 12.32 -7.79 -19.45
N ALA A 21 13.49 -7.95 -18.83
CA ALA A 21 13.61 -7.50 -17.46
C ALA A 21 13.10 -6.06 -17.50
N TYR A 22 12.12 -5.72 -16.67
CA TYR A 22 11.58 -4.36 -16.59
C TYR A 22 12.36 -3.63 -15.48
N PRO A 23 13.65 -3.25 -15.67
CA PRO A 23 14.36 -2.47 -14.65
C PRO A 23 13.65 -1.13 -14.44
N SER A 24 12.91 -0.66 -15.45
CA SER A 24 12.06 0.52 -15.38
C SER A 24 10.88 0.38 -14.43
N GLY A 25 10.57 -0.81 -13.92
CA GLY A 25 9.46 -1.09 -13.00
C GLY A 25 8.05 -0.77 -13.53
N LYS A 26 7.87 -0.59 -14.84
CA LYS A 26 6.55 -0.55 -15.50
C LYS A 26 5.96 -1.96 -15.59
N VAL A 27 5.35 -2.42 -14.49
CA VAL A 27 4.93 -3.81 -14.27
C VAL A 27 3.41 -3.97 -14.11
N GLU A 28 2.62 -3.14 -14.79
CA GLU A 28 1.15 -3.14 -14.74
C GLU A 28 0.55 -4.52 -15.08
N ALA A 29 1.18 -5.29 -15.97
CA ALA A 29 0.75 -6.66 -16.28
C ALA A 29 0.76 -7.60 -15.07
N SER A 30 1.51 -7.27 -14.02
CA SER A 30 1.60 -8.05 -12.77
C SER A 30 0.59 -7.60 -11.71
N CYS A 31 -0.27 -6.61 -11.97
CA CYS A 31 -1.14 -6.02 -10.95
C CYS A 31 -2.02 -7.02 -10.20
N ASN A 32 -2.63 -7.98 -10.90
CA ASN A 32 -3.57 -8.92 -10.28
C ASN A 32 -2.82 -9.97 -9.43
N THR A 33 -1.76 -10.56 -9.98
CA THR A 33 -1.02 -11.65 -9.33
C THR A 33 0.05 -11.15 -8.35
N MET A 34 0.54 -9.93 -8.55
CA MET A 34 1.78 -9.39 -7.97
C MET A 34 3.02 -10.24 -8.24
N VAL A 35 2.95 -11.20 -9.18
CA VAL A 35 4.07 -12.09 -9.51
C VAL A 35 4.90 -11.45 -10.62
N PRO A 36 6.21 -11.21 -10.42
CA PRO A 36 7.09 -10.73 -11.48
C PRO A 36 7.16 -11.73 -12.64
N GLY A 37 7.23 -11.23 -13.87
CA GLY A 37 7.46 -12.03 -15.09
C GLY A 37 8.89 -12.58 -15.22
N HIS A 38 9.49 -13.12 -14.16
CA HIS A 38 10.87 -13.61 -14.15
C HIS A 38 11.01 -15.08 -14.56
N GLY A 39 9.89 -15.79 -14.77
CA GLY A 39 9.88 -17.19 -15.23
C GLY A 39 10.28 -18.20 -14.16
N VAL A 40 10.37 -17.78 -12.89
CA VAL A 40 10.63 -18.65 -11.73
C VAL A 40 9.59 -18.40 -10.64
N ALA A 41 9.41 -19.35 -9.74
CA ALA A 41 8.48 -19.23 -8.62
C ALA A 41 9.00 -18.28 -7.52
N ALA A 42 8.08 -17.71 -6.75
CA ALA A 42 8.41 -16.95 -5.56
C ALA A 42 9.08 -17.85 -4.50
N GLN A 43 9.88 -17.24 -3.63
CA GLN A 43 10.42 -17.91 -2.45
C GLN A 43 9.29 -18.32 -1.50
N THR A 44 9.41 -19.52 -0.92
CA THR A 44 8.44 -20.07 0.04
C THR A 44 8.80 -19.78 1.50
N SER A 45 10.06 -19.38 1.75
CA SER A 45 10.52 -18.94 3.06
C SER A 45 9.86 -17.61 3.46
N ALA A 46 9.89 -17.30 4.76
CA ALA A 46 9.49 -15.98 5.24
C ALA A 46 10.34 -14.89 4.57
N SER A 47 9.67 -13.79 4.16
CA SER A 47 10.35 -12.63 3.60
C SER A 47 11.28 -12.01 4.64
N PRO A 48 12.55 -11.71 4.29
CA PRO A 48 13.45 -10.97 5.17
C PRO A 48 13.20 -9.45 5.17
N TYR A 49 12.24 -8.99 4.37
CA TYR A 49 11.80 -7.60 4.26
C TYR A 49 10.47 -7.38 4.98
N THR A 50 10.31 -6.21 5.59
CA THR A 50 9.08 -5.83 6.32
C THR A 50 8.33 -4.73 5.59
N LEU A 51 7.01 -4.73 5.76
CA LEU A 51 6.11 -3.73 5.23
C LEU A 51 5.30 -3.14 6.38
N ASP A 52 5.59 -1.91 6.74
CA ASP A 52 5.08 -1.25 7.93
C ASP A 52 4.19 -0.06 7.56
N VAL A 53 3.18 0.20 8.37
CA VAL A 53 2.23 1.30 8.19
C VAL A 53 2.27 2.21 9.41
N SER A 54 2.19 3.52 9.23
CA SER A 54 2.28 4.49 10.34
C SER A 54 1.05 4.50 11.25
N SER A 55 -0.08 3.97 10.77
CA SER A 55 -1.32 3.85 11.52
C SER A 55 -2.10 2.63 11.05
N THR A 56 -2.83 1.98 11.96
CA THR A 56 -3.79 0.91 11.64
C THR A 56 -5.22 1.43 11.50
N THR A 57 -5.41 2.75 11.56
CA THR A 57 -6.68 3.42 11.33
C THR A 57 -6.51 4.67 10.48
N TYR A 58 -7.54 5.03 9.71
CA TYR A 58 -7.59 6.30 8.98
C TYR A 58 -9.01 6.86 8.89
N GLU A 59 -9.08 8.18 8.84
CA GLU A 59 -10.29 8.96 8.55
C GLU A 59 -10.28 9.47 7.10
N ASP A 60 -11.37 10.09 6.67
CA ASP A 60 -11.43 10.70 5.34
C ASP A 60 -10.27 11.69 5.13
N GLU A 61 -9.69 11.64 3.93
CA GLU A 61 -8.54 12.47 3.52
C GLU A 61 -7.24 12.23 4.33
N GLN A 62 -7.28 11.35 5.34
CA GLN A 62 -6.09 10.99 6.09
C GLN A 62 -5.20 10.05 5.27
N SER A 63 -3.93 10.42 5.20
CA SER A 63 -2.90 9.62 4.56
C SER A 63 -2.14 8.75 5.56
N ILE A 64 -1.78 7.54 5.13
CA ILE A 64 -0.94 6.60 5.88
C ILE A 64 0.42 6.48 5.18
N THR A 65 1.49 6.59 5.96
CA THR A 65 2.83 6.34 5.47
C THR A 65 3.10 4.84 5.46
N VAL A 66 3.49 4.31 4.31
CA VAL A 66 3.87 2.92 4.09
C VAL A 66 5.39 2.84 3.93
N THR A 67 6.05 1.97 4.68
CA THR A 67 7.50 1.78 4.64
C THR A 67 7.83 0.32 4.31
N LEU A 68 8.46 0.09 3.17
CA LEU A 68 9.08 -1.19 2.82
C LEU A 68 10.56 -1.11 3.14
N ARG A 69 11.10 -2.02 3.96
CA ARG A 69 12.52 -2.01 4.33
C ARG A 69 13.11 -3.40 4.51
N ASN A 70 14.42 -3.50 4.34
CA ASN A 70 15.19 -4.68 4.71
C ASN A 70 15.46 -4.70 6.22
N THR A 71 15.62 -5.90 6.79
CA THR A 71 16.16 -6.05 8.15
C THR A 71 17.69 -5.95 8.11
N SER A 72 18.34 -5.57 9.21
CA SER A 72 19.77 -5.19 9.24
C SER A 72 20.78 -6.27 8.83
N LEU A 73 20.34 -7.49 8.52
CA LEU A 73 21.19 -8.65 8.21
C LEU A 73 20.92 -9.26 6.83
N VAL A 74 20.13 -8.61 5.97
CA VAL A 74 19.76 -9.16 4.65
C VAL A 74 20.14 -8.23 3.50
N PRO A 75 20.40 -8.78 2.29
CA PRO A 75 20.77 -7.97 1.14
C PRO A 75 19.70 -6.91 0.76
N PRO A 76 20.13 -5.77 0.17
CA PRO A 76 19.20 -4.81 -0.41
C PRO A 76 18.27 -5.44 -1.45
N PHE A 77 17.08 -4.84 -1.64
CA PHE A 77 16.18 -5.21 -2.72
C PHE A 77 16.38 -4.29 -3.94
N LYS A 78 16.13 -4.82 -5.14
CA LYS A 78 16.29 -4.10 -6.41
C LYS A 78 14.96 -3.68 -7.00
N GLY A 79 13.94 -4.52 -6.88
CA GLY A 79 12.60 -4.26 -7.37
C GLY A 79 11.55 -4.42 -6.28
N PHE A 80 10.42 -3.73 -6.46
CA PHE A 80 9.23 -3.91 -5.64
C PHE A 80 7.97 -3.53 -6.42
N MET A 81 6.84 -4.01 -5.91
CA MET A 81 5.49 -3.57 -6.27
C MET A 81 4.63 -3.54 -5.00
N ILE A 82 3.91 -2.44 -4.75
CA ILE A 82 3.08 -2.22 -3.56
C ILE A 82 1.65 -1.89 -3.99
N GLN A 83 0.66 -2.47 -3.31
CA GLN A 83 -0.77 -2.22 -3.48
C GLN A 83 -1.48 -2.31 -2.13
N ALA A 84 -2.61 -1.61 -1.96
CA ALA A 84 -3.56 -1.95 -0.90
C ALA A 84 -4.68 -2.82 -1.46
N ARG A 85 -5.14 -3.80 -0.68
CA ARG A 85 -6.29 -4.65 -1.02
C ARG A 85 -7.23 -4.75 0.18
N ALA A 86 -8.51 -4.96 -0.07
CA ALA A 86 -9.45 -5.26 0.99
C ALA A 86 -9.18 -6.65 1.57
N VAL A 87 -9.37 -6.79 2.88
CA VAL A 87 -9.17 -8.05 3.60
C VAL A 87 -10.44 -8.88 3.46
N GLY A 88 -10.29 -10.11 2.95
CA GLY A 88 -11.35 -11.12 2.96
C GLY A 88 -12.43 -10.97 1.88
N ASP A 89 -12.30 -10.04 0.94
CA ASP A 89 -13.26 -9.84 -0.15
C ASP A 89 -13.07 -10.83 -1.32
N GLY A 90 -11.94 -11.55 -1.35
CA GLY A 90 -11.57 -12.48 -2.41
C GLY A 90 -11.19 -11.79 -3.74
N ASN A 91 -11.29 -10.47 -3.81
CA ASN A 91 -11.01 -9.72 -5.02
C ASN A 91 -9.56 -9.24 -5.00
N ASN A 92 -8.82 -9.49 -6.08
CA ASN A 92 -7.43 -9.07 -6.20
C ASN A 92 -7.29 -7.63 -6.71
N ILE A 93 -8.18 -6.74 -6.25
CA ILE A 93 -8.29 -5.36 -6.74
C ILE A 93 -7.43 -4.45 -5.89
N ALA A 94 -6.61 -3.62 -6.54
CA ALA A 94 -5.87 -2.55 -5.88
C ALA A 94 -6.81 -1.41 -5.47
N LEU A 95 -6.68 -0.89 -4.26
CA LEU A 95 -7.60 0.10 -3.69
C LEU A 95 -6.85 1.31 -3.11
N GLY A 96 -7.53 2.45 -3.13
CA GLY A 96 -6.95 3.73 -2.72
C GLY A 96 -5.94 4.28 -3.73
N THR A 97 -5.23 5.31 -3.31
CA THR A 97 -4.34 6.11 -4.16
C THR A 97 -3.02 6.30 -3.46
N PHE A 98 -1.92 6.10 -4.17
CA PHE A 98 -0.58 6.35 -3.68
C PHE A 98 -0.02 7.69 -4.19
N THR A 99 0.76 8.32 -3.33
CA THR A 99 1.61 9.46 -3.66
C THR A 99 3.06 9.09 -3.38
N VAL A 100 3.95 9.45 -4.30
CA VAL A 100 5.38 9.18 -4.19
C VAL A 100 6.16 10.50 -4.16
N SER A 101 7.09 10.62 -3.23
CA SER A 101 8.06 11.72 -3.15
C SER A 101 9.50 11.25 -3.41
N ASN A 102 9.72 9.94 -3.42
CA ASN A 102 11.02 9.30 -3.62
C ASN A 102 11.23 8.97 -5.11
N SER A 103 12.31 9.46 -5.73
CA SER A 103 12.64 9.24 -7.14
C SER A 103 12.94 7.78 -7.50
N ALA A 104 13.21 6.92 -6.52
CA ALA A 104 13.37 5.48 -6.69
C ALA A 104 12.03 4.72 -6.82
N ALA A 105 10.91 5.42 -6.71
CA ALA A 105 9.55 4.90 -6.79
C ALA A 105 8.70 5.68 -7.82
N GLN A 106 7.71 5.02 -8.38
CA GLN A 106 6.72 5.61 -9.28
C GLN A 106 5.36 4.95 -9.08
N THR A 107 4.29 5.68 -9.39
CA THR A 107 2.96 5.12 -9.38
C THR A 107 2.68 4.30 -10.64
N LEU A 108 1.78 3.33 -10.51
CA LEU A 108 1.23 2.51 -11.58
C LEU A 108 -0.30 2.61 -11.56
N GLN A 109 -0.92 2.33 -12.70
CA GLN A 109 -2.36 2.20 -12.82
C GLN A 109 -2.75 0.73 -12.91
N CYS A 110 -3.17 0.15 -11.78
CA CYS A 110 -3.64 -1.23 -11.72
C CYS A 110 -5.16 -1.33 -11.88
N SER A 111 -5.91 -0.70 -10.97
CA SER A 111 -7.38 -0.60 -11.03
C SER A 111 -7.79 0.82 -11.41
N THR A 112 -7.22 1.80 -10.72
CA THR A 112 -7.38 3.24 -10.96
C THR A 112 -6.01 3.93 -11.02
N ALA A 113 -5.98 5.19 -11.42
CA ALA A 113 -4.75 5.98 -11.43
C ALA A 113 -4.10 5.97 -10.05
N ASN A 114 -2.78 5.70 -10.02
CA ASN A 114 -1.96 5.64 -8.81
C ASN A 114 -2.41 4.60 -7.76
N SER A 115 -3.14 3.55 -8.16
CA SER A 115 -3.58 2.47 -7.27
C SER A 115 -2.45 1.53 -6.81
N ALA A 116 -1.25 1.68 -7.36
CA ALA A 116 -0.08 0.89 -7.00
C ALA A 116 1.22 1.70 -7.14
N VAL A 117 2.30 1.17 -6.57
CA VAL A 117 3.65 1.75 -6.69
C VAL A 117 4.66 0.68 -7.06
N SER A 118 5.67 1.05 -7.85
CA SER A 118 6.83 0.20 -8.14
C SER A 118 8.13 1.00 -8.16
N HIS A 119 9.25 0.30 -8.30
CA HIS A 119 10.57 0.88 -8.50
C HIS A 119 10.71 1.60 -9.86
N THR A 120 11.67 2.53 -9.99
CA THR A 120 12.01 3.19 -11.27
C THR A 120 13.27 2.63 -11.94
N SER A 121 14.11 1.94 -11.18
CA SER A 121 15.37 1.33 -11.65
C SER A 121 15.71 0.09 -10.82
N ALA A 122 16.62 -0.74 -11.34
CA ALA A 122 17.20 -1.89 -10.63
C ALA A 122 18.27 -1.50 -9.58
N ALA A 123 18.44 -0.21 -9.28
CA ALA A 123 19.34 0.23 -8.23
C ALA A 123 18.95 -0.36 -6.88
N GLU A 124 19.94 -0.64 -6.05
CA GLU A 124 19.74 -1.25 -4.73
C GLU A 124 19.06 -0.28 -3.76
N LYS A 125 18.15 -0.84 -2.95
CA LYS A 125 17.32 -0.11 -2.00
C LYS A 125 17.32 -0.88 -0.68
N THR A 126 17.52 -0.15 0.41
CA THR A 126 17.36 -0.67 1.78
C THR A 126 15.99 -0.30 2.35
N ALA A 127 15.43 0.84 1.95
CA ALA A 127 14.10 1.26 2.30
C ALA A 127 13.43 2.10 1.20
N ILE A 128 12.11 2.03 1.14
CA ILE A 128 11.24 2.92 0.38
C ILE A 128 10.08 3.34 1.27
N GLN A 129 9.74 4.63 1.20
CA GLN A 129 8.59 5.19 1.87
C GLN A 129 7.66 5.84 0.84
N VAL A 130 6.37 5.53 0.95
CA VAL A 130 5.31 6.05 0.08
C VAL A 130 4.10 6.40 0.92
N THR A 131 3.23 7.24 0.39
CA THR A 131 2.01 7.66 1.08
C THR A 131 0.81 7.00 0.42
N TRP A 132 -0.09 6.43 1.22
CA TRP A 132 -1.33 5.82 0.77
C TRP A 132 -2.53 6.56 1.35
N MET A 133 -3.51 6.87 0.51
CA MET A 133 -4.82 7.38 0.90
C MET A 133 -5.86 6.31 0.57
N GLY A 134 -6.57 5.86 1.59
CA GLY A 134 -7.60 4.84 1.43
C GLY A 134 -8.89 5.39 0.81
N PRO A 135 -9.76 4.53 0.26
CA PRO A 135 -11.06 4.94 -0.22
C PRO A 135 -11.98 5.33 0.94
N ASN A 136 -12.91 6.25 0.68
CA ASN A 136 -13.95 6.71 1.62
C ASN A 136 -15.10 5.69 1.65
N ALA A 137 -14.83 4.46 2.08
CA ALA A 137 -15.79 3.36 2.08
C ALA A 137 -15.89 2.71 3.47
N ASN A 138 -17.13 2.56 3.95
CA ASN A 138 -17.49 1.94 5.23
C ASN A 138 -17.39 0.40 5.22
N THR A 139 -16.44 -0.19 4.48
CA THR A 139 -16.34 -1.64 4.33
C THR A 139 -14.91 -2.14 4.39
N SER A 140 -14.74 -3.24 5.15
CA SER A 140 -13.55 -4.09 5.31
C SER A 140 -12.27 -3.39 5.77
N ALA A 141 -11.47 -4.08 6.57
CA ALA A 141 -10.10 -3.64 6.77
C ALA A 141 -9.33 -3.76 5.45
N TYR A 142 -8.31 -2.92 5.26
CA TYR A 142 -7.37 -2.99 4.17
C TYR A 142 -6.05 -3.56 4.67
N GLU A 143 -5.29 -4.19 3.79
CA GLU A 143 -3.89 -4.53 4.04
C GLU A 143 -3.05 -4.02 2.88
N ILE A 144 -1.86 -3.50 3.18
CA ILE A 144 -0.87 -3.24 2.15
C ILE A 144 -0.16 -4.56 1.85
N ARG A 145 -0.03 -4.88 0.58
CA ARG A 145 0.74 -6.02 0.07
C ARG A 145 1.92 -5.52 -0.74
N ALA A 146 3.03 -6.24 -0.66
CA ALA A 146 4.20 -6.02 -1.48
C ALA A 146 4.72 -7.32 -2.10
N THR A 147 5.28 -7.14 -3.29
CA THR A 147 6.26 -8.03 -3.89
C THR A 147 7.61 -7.39 -3.76
N VAL A 148 8.61 -8.15 -3.34
CA VAL A 148 9.97 -7.67 -3.11
C VAL A 148 10.95 -8.55 -3.88
N VAL A 149 11.74 -7.92 -4.75
CA VAL A 149 12.70 -8.59 -5.64
C VAL A 149 14.10 -8.25 -5.18
N GLN A 150 14.79 -9.23 -4.58
CA GLN A 150 16.20 -9.12 -4.21
C GLN A 150 17.08 -9.27 -5.45
N SER A 151 16.78 -10.28 -6.28
CA SER A 151 17.40 -10.50 -7.58
C SER A 151 16.38 -11.14 -8.53
N ARG A 152 16.70 -11.24 -9.83
CA ARG A 152 15.79 -11.82 -10.84
C ARG A 152 15.20 -13.17 -10.43
N ASN A 153 15.98 -14.01 -9.75
CA ASN A 153 15.55 -15.35 -9.36
C ASN A 153 15.14 -15.46 -7.88
N ILE A 154 15.26 -14.38 -7.10
CA ILE A 154 15.00 -14.38 -5.66
C ILE A 154 14.04 -13.24 -5.33
N PHE A 155 12.78 -13.59 -5.10
CA PHE A 155 11.73 -12.64 -4.76
C PHE A 155 10.65 -13.27 -3.87
N TRP A 156 9.99 -12.43 -3.09
CA TRP A 156 8.86 -12.80 -2.24
C TRP A 156 7.62 -12.04 -2.70
N ILE A 157 6.47 -12.71 -2.65
CA ILE A 157 5.16 -12.12 -2.87
C ILE A 157 4.37 -12.15 -1.56
N ASN A 158 3.28 -11.39 -1.48
CA ASN A 158 2.41 -11.36 -0.29
C ASN A 158 3.15 -10.98 1.01
N VAL A 159 4.14 -10.09 0.92
CA VAL A 159 4.66 -9.41 2.12
C VAL A 159 3.60 -8.42 2.57
N ARG A 160 3.06 -8.56 3.78
CA ARG A 160 1.85 -7.84 4.24
C ARG A 160 2.15 -6.88 5.39
N SER A 161 1.44 -5.77 5.42
CA SER A 161 1.34 -4.91 6.59
C SER A 161 0.31 -5.43 7.59
N SER A 162 0.25 -4.80 8.77
CA SER A 162 -0.92 -4.86 9.63
C SER A 162 -2.18 -4.35 8.91
N ASN A 163 -3.34 -4.82 9.36
CA ASN A 163 -4.63 -4.36 8.86
C ASN A 163 -4.90 -2.90 9.22
N ILE A 164 -5.43 -2.15 8.26
CA ILE A 164 -5.82 -0.75 8.35
C ILE A 164 -7.35 -0.66 8.32
N LYS A 165 -7.96 0.03 9.28
CA LYS A 165 -9.41 0.19 9.36
C LYS A 165 -9.83 1.63 9.12
N PHE A 166 -10.83 1.84 8.28
CA PHE A 166 -11.48 3.14 8.16
C PHE A 166 -12.30 3.43 9.41
N THR A 167 -12.16 4.63 9.99
CA THR A 167 -12.86 5.06 11.20
C THR A 167 -13.92 6.14 10.97
N GLY A 168 -14.12 6.58 9.72
CA GLY A 168 -15.15 7.55 9.33
C GLY A 168 -14.58 8.88 8.84
N SER A 169 -15.47 9.78 8.45
CA SER A 169 -15.12 11.19 8.23
C SER A 169 -14.61 11.76 9.55
N GLY A 170 -13.46 12.44 9.57
CA GLY A 170 -12.93 13.10 10.76
C GLY A 170 -13.97 14.06 11.33
N GLY A 171 -14.78 13.55 12.25
CA GLY A 171 -15.90 14.26 12.81
C GLY A 171 -15.31 15.44 13.55
N PHE A 172 -15.78 16.63 13.22
CA PHE A 172 -15.74 17.78 14.10
C PHE A 172 -15.99 17.25 15.51
N ARG A 173 -14.96 17.21 16.37
CA ARG A 173 -15.15 16.88 17.78
C ARG A 173 -16.04 17.99 18.29
N LEU A 174 -17.35 17.78 18.22
CA LEU A 174 -18.33 18.57 18.95
C LEU A 174 -17.84 18.44 20.39
N LEU A 175 -17.19 19.49 20.88
CA LEU A 175 -17.00 19.69 22.29
C LEU A 175 -18.41 19.66 22.85
N ALA A 176 -18.84 18.49 23.33
CA ALA A 176 -20.08 18.39 24.05
C ALA A 176 -19.93 19.40 25.20
N PRO A 177 -20.79 20.44 25.28
CA PRO A 177 -20.76 21.28 26.46
C PRO A 177 -21.14 20.35 27.62
N ALA A 178 -20.32 20.35 28.66
CA ALA A 178 -20.61 19.65 29.90
C ALA A 178 -21.86 20.27 30.54
N LEU A 179 -23.05 19.89 30.08
CA LEU A 179 -24.31 20.21 30.73
C LEU A 179 -24.62 19.12 31.75
N SER A 180 -23.89 19.17 32.86
CA SER A 180 -24.37 18.56 34.11
C SER A 180 -23.66 19.19 35.30
N GLN A 181 -24.10 20.39 35.69
CA GLN A 181 -24.21 20.71 37.11
C GLN A 181 -25.63 21.19 37.36
N LEU A 182 -26.35 20.30 38.04
CA LEU A 182 -27.76 20.33 38.38
C LEU A 182 -28.02 21.43 39.42
N LEU A 183 -29.22 22.01 39.32
CA LEU A 183 -29.85 22.88 40.28
C LEU A 183 -29.79 22.29 41.72
N LEU A 184 -29.02 22.91 42.61
CA LEU A 184 -29.21 22.84 44.06
C LEU A 184 -28.95 24.24 44.64
N GLY A 185 -29.89 25.15 44.44
CA GLY A 185 -29.78 26.53 44.92
C GLY A 185 -31.12 27.26 45.02
N ALA A 186 -32.21 26.52 45.25
CA ALA A 186 -33.53 27.11 45.47
C ALA A 186 -34.31 26.29 46.52
N SER A 187 -33.79 26.21 47.75
CA SER A 187 -34.58 25.80 48.91
C SER A 187 -33.86 26.14 50.22
N ALA A 188 -33.68 27.44 50.50
CA ALA A 188 -33.31 27.92 51.84
C ALA A 188 -33.54 29.43 52.00
N LEU A 189 -34.70 29.96 51.61
CA LEU A 189 -35.07 31.34 51.99
C LEU A 189 -36.59 31.59 52.04
N ILE A 190 -37.36 30.53 52.28
CA ILE A 190 -38.79 30.63 52.61
C ILE A 190 -39.05 29.71 53.82
N LEU A 191 -38.38 29.95 54.95
CA LEU A 191 -38.84 29.51 56.27
C LEU A 191 -38.10 30.24 57.42
N MET A 192 -38.10 31.58 57.42
CA MET A 192 -37.89 32.37 58.65
C MET A 192 -38.82 33.60 58.66
N LEU A 193 -40.08 33.37 58.31
CA LEU A 193 -41.20 34.15 58.80
C LEU A 193 -42.13 33.13 59.45
N LEU A 194 -42.41 33.32 60.75
CA LEU A 194 -43.10 32.42 61.69
C LEU A 194 -42.14 31.53 62.50
N ILE A 195 -41.50 32.12 63.52
CA ILE A 195 -41.71 31.80 64.94
C ILE A 195 -40.95 32.87 65.76
N VAL A 196 -41.75 33.70 66.45
CA VAL A 196 -41.45 34.84 67.37
C VAL A 196 -40.86 36.10 66.75
#